data_AF-A0A5C3N931-F1
#
_entry.id   AF-A0A5C3N931-F1
#
_cell.length_a   1.000
_cell.length_b   1.000
_cell.length_c   1.000
_cell.angle_alpha   90.00
_cell.angle_beta   90.00
_cell.angle_gamma   90.00
#
_symmetry.space_group_name_H-M   'P 1'
#
loop_
_entity.id
_entity.type
_entity.pdbx_description
1 polymer ?
#
loop_
_entity_poly.entity_id
_entity_poly.type
_entity_poly.pdbx_seq_one_letter_code
_entity_poly.pdbx_strand_id
1 'polypeptide(L)'
;PYLGLHQAAATGDIGLMKYAISHGQPVNSVLDGVLPLHVACSAGDEFVVKYLIEHGADVNAPRLPRRYSNDKNRATPQQPIIGTSGSTPLHFASANGH
;
A
#
# COMPACT_ATOMS: atom_id res chain seq x y z
N PRO A 1 -6.91 14.70 -2.65
CA PRO A 1 -5.83 15.15 -3.55
C PRO A 1 -4.87 13.98 -3.79
N TYR A 2 -4.53 13.70 -5.04
CA TYR A 2 -3.52 12.70 -5.39
C TYR A 2 -2.20 13.44 -5.64
N LEU A 3 -1.42 13.65 -4.58
CA LEU A 3 -0.12 14.33 -4.61
C LEU A 3 1.03 13.35 -4.90
N GLY A 4 0.75 12.26 -5.62
CA GLY A 4 1.79 11.33 -6.09
C GLY A 4 2.47 10.49 -5.00
N LEU A 5 1.90 10.35 -3.79
CA LEU A 5 2.51 9.55 -2.71
C LEU A 5 2.81 8.10 -3.14
N HIS A 6 1.95 7.48 -3.97
CA HIS A 6 2.20 6.16 -4.53
C HIS A 6 3.40 6.13 -5.47
N GLN A 7 3.54 7.15 -6.32
CA GLN A 7 4.70 7.28 -7.20
C GLN A 7 5.96 7.52 -6.38
N ALA A 8 5.90 8.40 -5.39
CA ALA A 8 6.99 8.66 -4.46
C ALA A 8 7.44 7.38 -3.73
N ALA A 9 6.48 6.56 -3.30
CA ALA A 9 6.76 5.26 -2.67
C ALA A 9 7.32 4.21 -3.64
N ALA A 10 6.98 4.29 -4.93
CA ALA A 10 7.54 3.42 -5.98
C ALA A 10 8.98 3.80 -6.35
N THR A 11 9.29 5.09 -6.30
CA THR A 11 10.59 5.63 -6.75
C THR A 11 11.57 5.92 -5.61
N GLY A 12 11.16 5.75 -4.35
CA GLY A 12 11.99 6.12 -3.21
C GLY A 12 12.09 7.63 -2.94
N ASP A 13 11.21 8.45 -3.52
CA ASP A 13 11.31 9.91 -3.44
C ASP A 13 10.75 10.47 -2.13
N ILE A 14 11.60 10.53 -1.10
CA ILE A 14 11.26 11.06 0.23
C ILE A 14 10.81 12.54 0.15
N GLY A 15 11.34 13.33 -0.79
CA GLY A 15 10.97 14.74 -0.94
C GLY A 15 9.50 14.88 -1.33
N LEU A 16 9.07 14.09 -2.32
CA LEU A 16 7.68 14.05 -2.76
C LEU A 16 6.76 13.45 -1.68
N MET A 17 7.23 12.44 -0.92
CA MET A 17 6.46 11.91 0.22
C MET A 17 6.22 12.95 1.31
N LYS A 18 7.26 13.69 1.71
CA LYS A 18 7.17 14.78 2.69
C LYS A 18 6.20 15.85 2.22
N TYR A 19 6.30 16.24 0.94
CA TYR A 19 5.40 17.21 0.34
C TYR A 19 3.94 16.73 0.41
N ALA A 20 3.65 15.50 -0.02
CA ALA A 20 2.31 14.95 0.00
C ALA A 20 1.70 14.90 1.42
N ILE A 21 2.46 14.37 2.40
CA ILE A 21 2.01 14.27 3.80
C ILE A 21 1.81 15.67 4.41
N SER A 22 2.74 16.60 4.17
CA SER A 22 2.65 17.97 4.66
C SER A 22 1.47 18.75 4.05
N HIS A 23 1.06 18.41 2.83
CA HIS A 23 -0.13 18.96 2.17
C HIS A 23 -1.44 18.26 2.57
N GLY A 24 -1.40 17.41 3.61
CA GLY A 24 -2.58 16.74 4.15
C GLY A 24 -3.02 15.51 3.35
N GLN A 25 -2.16 14.94 2.50
CA GLN A 25 -2.46 13.64 1.93
C GLN A 25 -2.44 12.56 3.02
N PRO A 26 -3.50 11.74 3.15
CA PRO A 26 -3.48 10.62 4.06
C PRO A 26 -2.41 9.61 3.64
N VAL A 27 -1.63 9.13 4.60
CA VAL A 27 -0.61 8.08 4.41
C VAL A 27 -1.24 6.78 3.89
N ASN A 28 -2.49 6.53 4.27
CA ASN A 28 -3.30 5.41 3.79
C ASN A 28 -4.08 5.74 2.51
N SER A 29 -3.60 6.67 1.67
CA SER A 29 -4.29 7.03 0.43
C SER A 29 -4.45 5.83 -0.49
N VAL A 30 -5.66 5.58 -0.98
CA VAL A 30 -5.95 4.41 -1.81
C VAL A 30 -5.98 4.83 -3.28
N LEU A 31 -5.16 4.19 -4.12
CA LEU A 31 -5.18 4.31 -5.57
C LEU A 31 -5.55 2.95 -6.14
N ASP A 32 -6.71 2.82 -6.77
CA ASP A 32 -7.18 1.55 -7.36
C ASP A 32 -7.17 0.34 -6.40
N GLY A 33 -7.47 0.63 -5.13
CA GLY A 33 -7.46 -0.35 -4.04
C GLY A 33 -6.10 -0.55 -3.38
N VAL A 34 -5.03 0.04 -3.92
CA VAL A 34 -3.64 -0.11 -3.47
C VAL A 34 -3.24 1.05 -2.56
N LEU A 35 -2.59 0.73 -1.44
CA LEU A 35 -2.04 1.73 -0.51
C LEU A 35 -0.57 2.02 -0.86
N PRO A 36 -0.01 3.17 -0.46
CA PRO A 36 1.38 3.52 -0.78
C PRO A 36 2.36 2.53 -0.16
N LEU A 37 2.01 1.95 0.99
CA LEU A 37 2.80 0.91 1.65
C LEU A 37 2.94 -0.36 0.82
N HIS A 38 1.91 -0.76 0.07
CA HIS A 38 2.03 -1.91 -0.84
C HIS A 38 3.05 -1.64 -1.95
N VAL A 39 3.05 -0.40 -2.46
CA VAL A 39 3.98 0.03 -3.50
C VAL A 39 5.40 0.08 -2.95
N ALA A 40 5.60 0.61 -1.75
CA ALA A 40 6.89 0.62 -1.06
C ALA A 40 7.43 -0.80 -0.83
N CYS A 41 6.58 -1.72 -0.37
CA CYS A 41 6.94 -3.14 -0.21
C CYS A 41 7.25 -3.82 -1.56
N SER A 42 6.50 -3.47 -2.61
CA SER A 42 6.76 -3.96 -3.97
C SER A 42 8.07 -3.43 -4.55
N ALA A 43 8.48 -2.22 -4.17
CA ALA A 43 9.74 -1.61 -4.59
C ALA A 43 10.94 -2.13 -3.80
N GLY A 44 10.71 -2.75 -2.63
CA GLY A 44 11.78 -3.25 -1.75
C GLY A 44 12.48 -2.15 -0.95
N ASP A 45 11.98 -0.92 -0.98
CA ASP A 45 12.61 0.22 -0.32
C ASP A 45 12.25 0.26 1.17
N GLU A 46 13.07 -0.40 2.00
CA GLU A 46 12.89 -0.41 3.46
C GLU A 46 12.81 0.98 4.09
N PHE A 47 13.53 1.96 3.54
CA PHE A 47 13.51 3.33 4.02
C PHE A 47 12.13 3.97 3.85
N VAL A 48 11.51 3.78 2.68
CA VAL A 48 10.15 4.26 2.39
C VAL A 48 9.14 3.55 3.28
N VAL A 49 9.28 2.22 3.44
CA VAL A 49 8.43 1.41 4.31
C VAL A 49 8.49 1.93 5.75
N LYS A 50 9.69 2.10 6.32
CA LYS A 50 9.88 2.66 7.67
C LYS A 50 9.26 4.04 7.80
N TYR A 51 9.50 4.92 6.83
CA TYR A 51 8.95 6.27 6.84
C TYR A 51 7.41 6.28 6.84
N LEU A 52 6.77 5.46 6.00
CA LEU A 52 5.31 5.32 5.99
C LEU A 52 4.79 4.82 7.34
N ILE A 53 5.44 3.81 7.94
CA ILE A 53 5.06 3.24 9.24
C ILE A 53 5.20 4.29 10.35
N GLU A 54 6.29 5.05 10.38
CA GLU A 54 6.51 6.14 11.34
C GLU A 54 5.42 7.21 11.25
N HIS A 55 4.89 7.45 10.04
CA HIS A 55 3.79 8.38 9.80
C HIS A 55 2.39 7.75 10.00
N GLY A 56 2.30 6.53 10.53
CA GLY A 56 1.02 5.88 10.87
C GLY A 56 0.37 5.09 9.72
N ALA A 57 1.16 4.64 8.74
CA ALA A 57 0.69 3.67 7.76
C ALA A 57 0.31 2.36 8.45
N ASP A 58 -0.83 1.80 8.05
CA ASP A 58 -1.25 0.50 8.55
C ASP A 58 -0.55 -0.62 7.77
N VAL A 59 0.35 -1.34 8.46
CA VAL A 59 1.12 -2.47 7.91
C VAL A 59 0.26 -3.67 7.54
N ASN A 60 -0.91 -3.79 8.15
CA ASN A 60 -1.82 -4.91 7.93
C ASN A 60 -2.99 -4.53 7.02
N ALA A 61 -3.02 -3.31 6.49
CA ALA A 61 -4.12 -2.86 5.66
C ALA A 61 -4.25 -3.73 4.41
N PRO A 62 -5.39 -4.42 4.22
CA PRO A 62 -5.62 -5.22 3.03
C PRO A 62 -5.93 -4.32 1.83
N ARG A 63 -5.54 -4.76 0.63
CA ARG A 63 -6.00 -4.14 -0.62
C ARG A 63 -7.53 -4.07 -0.63
N LEU A 64 -8.08 -2.86 -0.75
CA LEU A 64 -9.52 -2.67 -0.87
C LEU A 64 -9.97 -3.18 -2.26
N PRO A 65 -10.99 -4.04 -2.35
CA PRO A 65 -11.54 -4.44 -3.63
C PRO A 65 -12.09 -3.20 -4.33
N ARG A 66 -11.87 -3.08 -5.65
CA ARG A 66 -12.60 -2.11 -6.47
C ARG A 66 -14.09 -2.30 -6.18
N ARG A 67 -14.77 -1.21 -5.82
CA ARG A 67 -16.16 -1.15 -5.35
C ARG A 67 -17.12 -1.70 -6.41
N TYR A 68 -17.17 -3.02 -6.60
CA TYR A 68 -18.19 -3.81 -7.30
C TYR A 68 -17.76 -5.28 -7.28
N SER A 69 -17.75 -5.91 -6.11
CA SER A 69 -17.99 -7.37 -6.05
C SER A 69 -18.71 -7.65 -4.75
N ASN A 70 -19.93 -8.15 -4.89
CA ASN A 70 -20.89 -8.44 -3.84
C ASN A 70 -20.50 -9.68 -3.01
N ASP A 71 -19.20 -9.94 -2.83
CA ASP A 71 -18.71 -11.15 -2.18
C ASP A 71 -18.69 -10.97 -0.66
N LYS A 72 -19.88 -11.13 -0.07
CA LYS A 72 -20.15 -11.12 1.36
C LYS A 72 -19.50 -12.27 2.15
N ASN A 73 -18.52 -13.01 1.63
CA ASN A 73 -18.17 -14.29 2.25
C ASN A 73 -16.68 -14.68 2.21
N ARG A 74 -15.79 -13.85 2.74
CA ARG A 74 -14.41 -14.31 3.01
C ARG A 74 -13.91 -13.87 4.37
N ALA A 75 -14.58 -14.40 5.39
CA ALA A 75 -14.08 -14.50 6.75
C ALA A 75 -13.32 -15.83 6.97
N THR A 76 -12.43 -16.23 6.05
CA THR A 76 -11.59 -17.44 6.22
C THR A 76 -10.11 -17.08 6.26
N PRO A 77 -9.33 -17.64 7.21
CA PRO A 77 -7.88 -17.46 7.31
C PRO A 77 -7.17 -18.37 6.29
N GLN A 78 -7.53 -18.23 5.02
CA GLN A 78 -6.99 -19.05 3.95
C GLN A 78 -6.25 -18.16 2.97
N GLN A 79 -4.94 -18.29 3.15
CA GLN A 79 -3.84 -18.17 2.21
C GLN A 79 -4.08 -17.21 1.02
N PRO A 80 -3.24 -16.19 0.90
CA PRO A 80 -3.46 -15.09 -0.03
C PRO A 80 -3.19 -15.58 -1.45
N ILE A 81 -4.25 -15.56 -2.25
CA ILE A 81 -4.19 -15.85 -3.67
C ILE A 81 -3.45 -14.68 -4.31
N ILE A 82 -2.33 -14.98 -4.97
CA ILE A 82 -1.53 -14.04 -5.74
C ILE A 82 -2.47 -13.30 -6.73
N GLY A 83 -2.62 -11.99 -6.54
CA GLY A 83 -3.13 -11.06 -7.55
C GLY A 83 -4.59 -10.57 -7.44
N THR A 84 -5.47 -11.16 -6.63
CA THR A 84 -6.89 -10.76 -6.62
C THR A 84 -7.43 -10.53 -5.21
N SER A 85 -7.72 -9.26 -4.89
CA SER A 85 -8.54 -8.79 -3.75
C SER A 85 -8.14 -9.32 -2.36
N GLY A 86 -7.53 -8.46 -1.53
CA GLY A 86 -7.19 -8.80 -0.13
C GLY A 86 -5.72 -9.14 0.12
N SER A 87 -4.84 -8.96 -0.87
CA SER A 87 -3.39 -9.04 -0.66
C SER A 87 -2.94 -7.94 0.31
N THR A 88 -2.18 -8.32 1.34
CA THR A 88 -1.48 -7.40 2.26
C THR A 88 -0.14 -6.91 1.66
N PRO A 89 0.50 -5.87 2.25
CA PRO A 89 1.79 -5.35 1.76
C PRO A 89 2.88 -6.41 1.69
N LEU A 90 2.89 -7.36 2.64
CA LEU A 90 3.84 -8.46 2.68
C LEU A 90 3.76 -9.37 1.45
N HIS A 91 2.56 -9.58 0.89
CA HIS A 91 2.41 -10.37 -0.34
C HIS A 91 3.08 -9.72 -1.55
N PHE A 92 3.13 -8.39 -1.58
CA PHE A 92 3.79 -7.64 -2.65
C PHE A 92 5.31 -7.69 -2.54
N ALA A 93 5.86 -7.68 -1.32
CA ALA A 93 7.29 -7.92 -1.10
C ALA A 93 7.67 -9.33 -1.59
N SER A 94 6.93 -10.35 -1.12
CA SER A 94 7.20 -11.74 -1.50
C SER A 94 7.00 -12.02 -3.00
N ALA A 95 6.08 -11.32 -3.67
CA ALA A 95 5.86 -11.47 -5.11
C ALA A 95 6.99 -10.90 -5.97
N ASN A 96 7.74 -9.90 -5.47
CA ASN A 96 8.86 -9.28 -6.18
C ASN A 96 10.24 -9.77 -5.70
N GLY A 97 10.28 -10.76 -4.79
CA GLY A 97 11.53 -11.37 -4.33
C GLY A 97 12.29 -10.55 -3.28
N HIS A 98 11.58 -9.74 -2.50
CA HIS A 98 12.08 -9.02 -1.33
C HIS A 98 11.57 -9.69 -0.04
#